data_AF-A0A3D1IX43-F1
#
_entry.id   AF-A0A3D1IX43-F1
#
_cell.length_a   1.000
_cell.length_b   1.000
_cell.length_c   1.000
_cell.angle_alpha   90.00
_cell.angle_beta   90.00
_cell.angle_gamma   90.00
#
_symmetry.space_group_name_H-M   'P 1'
#
loop_
_entity.id
_entity.type
_entity.pdbx_description
1 polymer ?
#
loop_
_entity_poly.entity_id
_entity_poly.type
_entity_poly.pdbx_seq_one_letter_code
_entity_poly.pdbx_strand_id
1 'polypeptide(L)'
;MTTQLSKKGEAWSARFSEPVSDLVKRYTASVFFDKRLAQFDIEGSLAHADMLAQQGIISREDHADIQRGMAQIQAEIASGQFEWLLDLEDVHLNIEKRLTELVGDAGKRLHTGRSRN
;
A
#
# COMPACT_ATOMS: atom_id res chain seq x y z
N MET A 1 -16.04 2.66 10.20
CA MET A 1 -15.20 3.81 9.77
C MET A 1 -14.75 3.54 8.35
N THR A 2 -15.17 4.36 7.40
CA THR A 2 -15.00 4.16 5.95
C THR A 2 -13.54 4.33 5.54
N THR A 3 -12.98 3.29 4.92
CA THR A 3 -11.60 3.21 4.45
C THR A 3 -11.31 4.24 3.36
N GLN A 4 -10.30 5.10 3.56
CA GLN A 4 -9.88 6.14 2.61
C GLN A 4 -9.47 5.55 1.24
N LEU A 5 -8.94 4.33 1.24
CA LEU A 5 -8.60 3.55 0.03
C LEU A 5 -9.82 2.90 -0.65
N SER A 6 -10.94 2.72 0.07
CA SER A 6 -12.18 2.18 -0.52
C SER A 6 -12.99 3.22 -1.33
N LYS A 7 -12.68 4.51 -1.17
CA LYS A 7 -13.34 5.63 -1.88
C LYS A 7 -12.50 6.25 -2.99
N LYS A 8 -11.34 5.66 -3.35
CA LYS A 8 -10.45 6.22 -4.40
C LYS A 8 -11.10 6.32 -5.79
N GLY A 9 -12.22 5.62 -6.04
CA GLY A 9 -13.02 5.78 -7.25
C GLY A 9 -13.76 7.13 -7.35
N GLU A 10 -14.01 7.82 -6.21
CA GLU A 10 -14.73 9.10 -6.17
C GLU A 10 -13.78 10.31 -6.16
N ALA A 11 -12.54 10.15 -5.67
CA ALA A 11 -11.53 11.20 -5.66
C ALA A 11 -10.10 10.63 -5.59
N TRP A 12 -9.19 11.15 -6.42
CA TRP A 12 -7.74 10.80 -6.46
C TRP A 12 -7.04 10.89 -5.11
N SER A 13 -7.47 11.90 -4.34
CA SER A 13 -7.00 12.21 -3.01
C SER A 13 -8.16 12.82 -2.25
N ALA A 14 -8.09 12.81 -0.92
CA ALA A 14 -9.07 13.48 -0.06
C ALA A 14 -9.19 15.01 -0.30
N ARG A 15 -8.40 15.59 -1.23
CA ARG A 15 -8.38 17.02 -1.56
C ARG A 15 -9.24 17.41 -2.77
N PHE A 16 -9.75 16.45 -3.55
CA PHE A 16 -10.54 16.74 -4.75
C PHE A 16 -11.99 16.29 -4.56
N SER A 17 -12.93 17.07 -5.11
CA SER A 17 -14.38 16.79 -5.08
C SER A 17 -14.89 16.12 -6.36
N GLU A 18 -14.06 16.04 -7.39
CA GLU A 18 -14.41 15.47 -8.70
C GLU A 18 -13.51 14.27 -9.03
N PRO A 19 -14.03 13.27 -9.77
CA PRO A 19 -13.24 12.12 -10.20
C PRO A 19 -12.19 12.54 -11.24
N VAL A 20 -11.04 11.87 -11.20
CA VAL A 20 -9.96 12.10 -12.19
C VAL A 20 -10.34 11.50 -13.51
N SER A 21 -10.07 12.24 -14.59
CA SER A 21 -10.29 11.76 -15.94
C SER A 21 -9.44 10.51 -16.22
N ASP A 22 -10.01 9.57 -16.97
CA ASP A 22 -9.30 8.32 -17.33
C ASP A 22 -7.97 8.59 -18.06
N LEU A 23 -7.90 9.70 -18.82
CA LEU A 23 -6.68 10.12 -19.49
C LEU A 23 -5.56 10.45 -18.48
N VAL A 24 -5.88 11.20 -17.43
CA VAL A 24 -4.89 11.55 -16.39
C VAL A 24 -4.46 10.30 -15.65
N LYS A 25 -5.41 9.43 -15.25
CA LYS A 25 -5.08 8.16 -14.57
C LYS A 25 -4.09 7.32 -15.37
N ARG A 26 -4.32 7.13 -16.67
CA ARG A 26 -3.43 6.36 -17.55
C ARG A 26 -2.08 7.04 -17.78
N TYR A 27 -2.06 8.37 -17.80
CA TYR A 27 -0.84 9.14 -18.00
C TYR A 27 0.07 9.12 -16.77
N THR A 28 -0.50 9.16 -15.57
CA THR A 28 0.28 9.22 -14.31
C THR A 28 0.58 7.85 -13.71
N ALA A 29 -0.22 6.83 -14.00
CA ALA A 29 -0.01 5.51 -13.41
C ALA A 29 1.29 4.85 -13.88
N SER A 30 2.07 4.39 -12.92
CA SER A 30 3.30 3.63 -13.11
C SER A 30 3.16 2.14 -12.86
N VAL A 31 2.06 1.69 -12.24
CA VAL A 31 1.82 0.30 -11.77
C VAL A 31 2.22 -0.78 -12.78
N PHE A 32 1.93 -0.58 -14.07
CA PHE A 32 2.18 -1.61 -15.08
C PHE A 32 3.65 -1.80 -15.44
N PHE A 33 4.53 -0.85 -15.11
CA PHE A 33 5.97 -1.00 -15.26
C PHE A 33 6.74 -1.06 -13.93
N ASP A 34 6.26 -0.40 -12.87
CA ASP A 34 6.94 -0.35 -11.58
C ASP A 34 6.62 -1.55 -10.67
N LYS A 35 5.59 -2.35 -10.96
CA LYS A 35 5.27 -3.59 -10.22
C LYS A 35 6.44 -4.57 -10.13
N ARG A 36 7.42 -4.47 -11.04
CA ARG A 36 8.70 -5.19 -10.96
C ARG A 36 9.50 -4.88 -9.69
N LEU A 37 9.19 -3.76 -9.04
CA LEU A 37 9.82 -3.30 -7.81
C LEU A 37 9.10 -3.79 -6.54
N ALA A 38 8.02 -4.57 -6.67
CA ALA A 38 7.20 -4.97 -5.54
C ALA A 38 7.99 -5.68 -4.43
N GLN A 39 8.94 -6.55 -4.80
CA GLN A 39 9.81 -7.20 -3.81
C GLN A 39 10.60 -6.18 -2.98
N PHE A 40 11.20 -5.18 -3.63
CA PHE A 40 11.99 -4.16 -2.95
C PHE A 40 11.13 -3.23 -2.10
N ASP A 41 9.90 -2.91 -2.54
CA ASP A 41 8.96 -2.13 -1.73
C ASP A 41 8.54 -2.90 -0.47
N ILE A 42 8.30 -4.21 -0.58
CA ILE A 42 7.98 -5.08 0.57
C ILE A 42 9.16 -5.14 1.55
N GLU A 43 10.37 -5.39 1.06
CA GLU A 43 11.58 -5.46 1.89
C GLU A 43 11.83 -4.12 2.63
N GLY A 44 11.75 -3.00 1.91
CA GLY A 44 11.89 -1.67 2.51
C GLY A 44 10.76 -1.36 3.51
N SER A 45 9.56 -1.86 3.25
CA SER A 45 8.42 -1.71 4.16
C SER A 45 8.60 -2.51 5.45
N LEU A 46 9.12 -3.74 5.38
CA LEU A 46 9.41 -4.56 6.55
C LEU A 46 10.49 -3.90 7.42
N ALA A 47 11.56 -3.38 6.81
CA ALA A 47 12.61 -2.65 7.53
C ALA A 47 12.06 -1.39 8.23
N HIS A 48 11.15 -0.66 7.57
CA HIS A 48 10.47 0.48 8.19
C HIS A 48 9.57 0.06 9.35
N ALA A 49 8.82 -1.04 9.21
CA ALA A 49 7.99 -1.60 10.28
C ALA A 49 8.84 -1.99 11.50
N ASP A 50 10.01 -2.63 11.27
CA ASP A 50 10.97 -2.98 12.33
C ASP A 50 11.43 -1.72 13.09
N MET A 51 11.79 -0.66 12.36
CA MET A 51 12.17 0.61 12.97
C MET A 51 11.04 1.23 13.79
N LEU A 52 9.82 1.30 13.24
CA LEU A 52 8.66 1.84 13.96
C LEU A 52 8.36 1.08 15.26
N ALA A 53 8.47 -0.25 15.22
CA ALA A 53 8.27 -1.10 16.40
C ALA A 53 9.37 -0.87 17.45
N GLN A 54 10.63 -0.75 17.02
CA GLN A 54 11.76 -0.43 17.91
C GLN A 54 11.62 0.94 18.58
N GLN A 55 11.07 1.93 17.87
CA GLN A 55 10.79 3.26 18.41
C GLN A 55 9.50 3.32 19.25
N GLY A 56 8.74 2.22 19.34
CA GLY A 56 7.47 2.17 20.07
C GLY A 56 6.33 2.97 19.42
N ILE A 57 6.45 3.29 18.12
CA ILE A 57 5.42 4.01 17.36
C ILE A 57 4.27 3.06 16.98
N ILE A 58 4.57 1.78 16.77
CA ILE A 58 3.59 0.71 16.59
C ILE A 58 3.78 -0.37 17.65
N SER A 59 2.70 -1.09 17.96
CA SER A 59 2.77 -2.19 18.92
C SER A 59 3.50 -3.41 18.33
N ARG A 60 3.93 -4.34 19.20
CA ARG A 60 4.49 -5.63 18.76
C ARG A 60 3.47 -6.47 18.00
N GLU A 61 2.19 -6.33 18.34
CA GLU A 61 1.09 -6.99 17.66
C GLU A 61 0.91 -6.42 16.25
N ASP A 62 0.83 -5.09 16.11
CA ASP A 62 0.77 -4.41 14.80
C ASP A 62 1.96 -4.80 13.92
N HIS A 63 3.16 -4.86 14.50
CA HIS A 63 4.37 -5.26 13.80
C HIS A 63 4.30 -6.70 13.28
N ALA A 64 3.90 -7.65 14.14
CA ALA A 64 3.71 -9.04 13.75
C ALA A 64 2.60 -9.19 12.68
N ASP A 65 1.55 -8.38 12.76
CA ASP A 65 0.47 -8.37 11.78
C ASP A 65 0.98 -7.90 10.42
N ILE A 66 1.70 -6.77 10.38
CA ILE A 66 2.33 -6.25 9.16
C ILE A 66 3.25 -7.30 8.52
N GLN A 67 4.08 -7.98 9.31
CA GLN A 67 4.96 -9.04 8.80
C GLN A 67 4.18 -10.18 8.15
N ARG A 68 3.10 -10.66 8.79
CA ARG A 68 2.24 -11.72 8.23
C ARG A 68 1.52 -11.26 6.96
N GLY A 69 0.98 -10.04 6.96
CA GLY A 69 0.32 -9.45 5.80
C GLY A 69 1.25 -9.31 4.60
N MET A 70 2.48 -8.83 4.83
CA MET A 70 3.50 -8.72 3.78
C MET A 70 3.94 -10.07 3.22
N ALA A 71 4.12 -11.08 4.07
CA ALA A 71 4.44 -12.43 3.62
C ALA A 71 3.32 -13.01 2.71
N GLN A 72 2.06 -12.77 3.07
CA GLN A 72 0.92 -13.15 2.23
C GLN A 72 0.93 -12.41 0.88
N ILE A 73 1.11 -11.09 0.89
CA ILE A 73 1.20 -10.28 -0.33
C ILE A 73 2.31 -10.78 -1.25
N GLN A 74 3.49 -11.07 -0.70
CA GLN A 74 4.61 -11.60 -1.46
C GLN A 74 4.27 -12.93 -2.13
N ALA A 75 3.56 -13.83 -1.44
CA ALA A 75 3.10 -15.10 -2.01
C ALA A 75 2.02 -14.91 -3.10
N GLU A 76 1.09 -13.97 -2.92
CA GLU A 76 0.07 -13.61 -3.92
C GLU A 76 0.75 -13.07 -5.20
N ILE A 77 1.78 -12.25 -5.06
CA ILE A 77 2.54 -11.70 -6.20
C ILE A 77 3.32 -12.81 -6.92
N ALA A 78 4.03 -13.65 -6.17
CA ALA A 78 4.84 -14.74 -6.73
C ALA A 78 4.00 -15.79 -7.48
N SER A 79 2.76 -16.04 -7.00
CA SER A 79 1.82 -16.97 -7.64
C SER A 79 0.98 -16.34 -8.75
N GLY A 80 1.15 -15.05 -9.03
CA GLY A 80 0.37 -14.31 -10.02
C GLY A 80 -1.09 -14.08 -9.64
N GLN A 81 -1.46 -14.28 -8.37
CA GLN A 81 -2.81 -14.07 -7.85
C GLN A 81 -3.06 -12.63 -7.36
N PHE A 82 -2.00 -11.83 -7.23
CA PHE A 82 -2.12 -10.43 -6.85
C PHE A 82 -2.71 -9.58 -8.00
N GLU A 83 -3.85 -8.95 -7.75
CA GLU A 83 -4.53 -8.07 -8.69
C GLU A 83 -3.94 -6.64 -8.64
N TRP A 84 -3.33 -6.21 -9.74
CA TRP A 84 -2.80 -4.85 -9.88
C TRP A 84 -3.88 -3.92 -10.45
N LEU A 85 -4.23 -2.89 -9.68
CA LEU A 85 -5.30 -1.96 -10.03
C LEU A 85 -4.72 -0.67 -10.62
N LEU A 86 -5.16 -0.28 -11.82
CA LEU A 86 -4.77 0.98 -12.46
C LEU A 86 -5.19 2.21 -11.62
N ASP A 87 -6.31 2.13 -10.92
CA ASP A 87 -6.78 3.20 -10.01
C ASP A 87 -5.85 3.40 -8.80
N LEU A 88 -4.91 2.48 -8.58
CA LEU A 88 -3.83 2.59 -7.63
C LEU A 88 -2.55 2.84 -8.43
N GLU A 89 -2.33 4.13 -8.69
CA GLU A 89 -1.28 4.73 -9.51
C GLU A 89 0.03 3.92 -9.62
N ASP A 90 0.57 3.43 -8.51
CA ASP A 90 1.89 2.81 -8.42
C ASP A 90 1.87 1.46 -7.66
N VAL A 91 3.00 0.75 -7.71
CA VAL A 91 3.23 -0.49 -6.94
C VAL A 91 2.96 -0.31 -5.44
N HIS A 92 3.30 0.87 -4.92
CA HIS A 92 3.29 1.18 -3.50
C HIS A 92 1.87 1.26 -2.93
N LEU A 93 0.96 1.92 -3.63
CA LEU A 93 -0.45 2.07 -3.28
C LEU A 93 -1.20 0.75 -3.40
N ASN A 94 -0.83 -0.10 -4.36
CA ASN A 94 -1.38 -1.44 -4.48
C ASN A 94 -1.04 -2.29 -3.24
N ILE A 95 0.23 -2.32 -2.85
CA ILE A 95 0.70 -3.05 -1.66
C ILE A 95 0.07 -2.47 -0.39
N GLU A 96 0.04 -1.14 -0.23
CA GLU A 96 -0.56 -0.46 0.93
C GLU A 96 -2.05 -0.77 1.10
N LYS A 97 -2.82 -0.74 0.00
CA LYS A 97 -4.23 -1.13 0.02
C LYS A 97 -4.39 -2.58 0.42
N ARG A 98 -3.65 -3.49 -0.20
CA ARG A 98 -3.75 -4.92 0.11
C ARG A 98 -3.39 -5.20 1.57
N LEU A 99 -2.33 -4.56 2.08
CA LEU A 99 -1.94 -4.70 3.48
C LEU A 99 -3.03 -4.19 4.42
N THR A 100 -3.62 -3.03 4.12
CA THR A 100 -4.72 -2.48 4.91
C THR A 100 -5.96 -3.38 4.90
N GLU A 101 -6.24 -4.07 3.79
CA GLU A 101 -7.33 -5.05 3.71
C GLU A 101 -7.04 -6.30 4.58
N LEU A 102 -5.77 -6.73 4.66
CA LEU A 102 -5.37 -7.90 5.43
C LEU A 102 -5.28 -7.65 6.93
N VAL A 103 -4.76 -6.49 7.34
CA VAL A 103 -4.40 -6.21 8.76
C VAL A 103 -5.00 -4.92 9.31
N GLY A 104 -5.91 -4.29 8.58
CA GLY A 104 -6.67 -3.13 9.05
C GLY A 104 -5.78 -1.93 9.41
N ASP A 105 -5.97 -1.40 10.61
CA ASP A 105 -5.29 -0.19 11.07
C ASP A 105 -3.77 -0.38 11.27
N ALA A 106 -3.30 -1.60 11.54
CA ALA A 106 -1.87 -1.90 11.59
C ALA A 106 -1.19 -1.56 10.26
N GLY A 107 -1.82 -1.94 9.13
CA GLY A 107 -1.33 -1.64 7.79
C GLY A 107 -1.25 -0.13 7.50
N LYS A 108 -2.23 0.65 7.99
CA LYS A 108 -2.22 2.12 7.83
C LYS A 108 -1.08 2.78 8.62
N ARG A 109 -0.79 2.29 9.82
CA ARG A 109 0.27 2.84 10.68
C ARG A 109 1.66 2.72 10.06
N LEU A 110 1.87 1.77 9.14
CA LEU A 110 3.13 1.58 8.43
C LEU A 110 3.62 2.83 7.69
N HIS A 111 2.72 3.71 7.24
CA HIS A 111 3.10 4.93 6.52
C HIS A 111 3.50 6.11 7.43
N THR A 112 3.46 5.92 8.75
CA THR A 112 3.92 6.94 9.70
C THR A 112 5.39 7.28 9.46
N GLY A 113 5.66 8.56 9.21
CA GLY A 113 7.02 9.06 9.02
C GLY A 113 7.70 8.64 7.71
N ARG A 114 6.96 8.11 6.72
CA ARG A 114 7.51 7.65 5.44
C ARG A 114 6.99 8.50 4.27
N SER A 115 7.89 8.81 3.33
CA SER A 115 7.59 9.45 2.04
C SER A 115 7.86 8.49 0.89
N ARG A 116 7.33 8.79 -0.30
CA ARG A 116 7.68 8.11 -1.56
C ARG A 116 8.87 8.76 -2.29
N ASN A 117 9.36 9.91 -1.79
CA ASN A 117 10.54 10.60 -2.30
C ASN A 117 11.85 9.86 -2.01
#